data_AF-A0A956P231-F1
#
_entry.id   AF-A0A956P231-F1
#
_cell.length_a   1.000
_cell.length_b   1.000
_cell.length_c   1.000
_cell.angle_alpha   90.00
_cell.angle_beta   90.00
_cell.angle_gamma   90.00
#
_symmetry.space_group_name_H-M   'P 1'
#
loop_
_entity.id
_entity.type
_entity.pdbx_description
1 polymer ?
#
loop_
_entity_poly.entity_id
_entity_poly.type
_entity_poly.pdbx_seq_one_letter_code
_entity_poly.pdbx_strand_id
1 'polypeptide(L)'
;MRVLLLSVDPPPRGVIQSLAAAGVEPVVAIARGESETVGLARYERVTARGVPGDPIHLRWSRKALRTLVRDLRPELIHIVGDPWT
;
A
#
# COMPACT_ATOMS: atom_id res chain seq x y z
N MET A 1 -13.71 7.46 5.14
CA MET A 1 -13.03 7.56 3.82
C MET A 1 -11.93 6.53 3.75
N ARG A 2 -11.94 5.65 2.75
CA ARG A 2 -10.90 4.63 2.57
C ARG A 2 -9.82 5.08 1.59
N VAL A 3 -8.57 5.05 2.02
CA VAL A 3 -7.42 5.45 1.21
C VAL A 3 -6.50 4.26 1.01
N LEU A 4 -6.20 3.96 -0.25
CA LEU A 4 -5.18 2.97 -0.61
C LEU A 4 -3.83 3.68 -0.79
N LEU A 5 -2.89 3.37 0.08
CA LEU A 5 -1.51 3.82 0.03
C LEU A 5 -0.68 2.78 -0.73
N LEU A 6 -0.18 3.11 -1.91
CA LEU A 6 0.70 2.24 -2.68
C LEU A 6 2.15 2.64 -2.39
N SER A 7 2.91 1.77 -1.71
CA SER A 7 4.31 2.07 -1.35
C SER A 7 5.17 0.82 -1.37
N VAL A 8 6.40 0.93 -1.88
CA VAL A 8 7.37 -0.18 -1.86
C VAL A 8 7.79 -0.48 -0.42
N ASP A 9 8.08 0.58 0.32
CA ASP A 9 8.35 0.55 1.76
C ASP A 9 7.20 1.24 2.49
N PRO A 10 6.60 0.62 3.52
CA PRO A 10 5.44 1.19 4.19
C PRO A 10 5.75 2.56 4.81
N PRO A 11 4.81 3.52 4.75
CA PRO A 11 5.00 4.83 5.39
C PRO A 11 5.27 4.70 6.90
N PRO A 12 5.95 5.69 7.52
CA PRO A 12 6.17 5.69 8.96
C PRO A 12 4.85 5.55 9.74
N ARG A 13 4.89 4.80 10.84
CA ARG A 13 3.69 4.52 11.69
C ARG A 13 2.95 5.80 12.10
N GLY A 14 3.66 6.89 12.37
CA GLY A 14 3.06 8.17 12.74
C GLY A 14 2.13 8.76 11.66
N VAL A 15 2.49 8.62 10.37
CA VAL A 15 1.67 9.08 9.25
C VAL A 15 0.38 8.26 9.15
N ILE A 16 0.51 6.94 9.32
CA ILE A 16 -0.63 6.04 9.28
C ILE A 16 -1.58 6.29 10.46
N GLN A 17 -1.02 6.50 11.65
CA GLN A 17 -1.79 6.85 12.85
C GLN A 17 -2.50 8.21 12.71
N SER A 18 -1.84 9.22 12.11
CA SER A 18 -2.49 10.52 11.89
C SER A 18 -3.65 10.44 10.91
N LEU A 19 -3.53 9.63 9.84
CA LEU A 19 -4.63 9.38 8.91
C LEU A 19 -5.80 8.69 9.63
N ALA A 20 -5.51 7.64 10.40
CA ALA A 20 -6.53 6.93 11.16
C ALA A 20 -7.24 7.85 12.18
N ALA A 21 -6.48 8.69 12.89
CA ALA A 21 -7.03 9.67 13.83
C ALA A 21 -7.92 10.73 13.15
N ALA A 22 -7.69 11.01 11.87
CA ALA A 22 -8.55 11.89 11.06
C ALA A 22 -9.81 11.19 10.50
N GLY A 23 -10.11 9.95 10.92
CA GLY A 23 -11.26 9.18 10.45
C GLY A 23 -11.07 8.56 9.06
N VAL A 24 -9.83 8.49 8.58
CA VAL A 24 -9.48 7.76 7.36
C VAL A 24 -9.27 6.29 7.70
N GLU A 25 -9.67 5.39 6.81
CA GLU A 25 -9.30 3.98 6.85
C GLU A 25 -8.09 3.75 5.93
N PRO A 26 -6.84 3.81 6.45
CA PRO A 26 -5.67 3.59 5.64
C PRO A 26 -5.47 2.11 5.34
N VAL A 27 -5.35 1.79 4.05
CA VAL A 27 -4.93 0.48 3.57
C VAL A 27 -3.61 0.63 2.84
N VAL A 28 -2.56 -0.04 3.31
CA VAL A 28 -1.22 0.05 2.74
C VAL A 28 -0.97 -1.17 1.86
N ALA A 29 -0.93 -0.98 0.55
CA ALA A 29 -0.39 -1.98 -0.35
C ALA A 29 1.13 -2.00 -0.22
N ILE A 30 1.68 -3.15 0.15
CA ILE A 30 3.11 -3.38 0.32
C ILE A 30 3.61 -4.46 -0.64
N ALA A 31 4.82 -4.27 -1.17
CA ALA A 31 5.43 -5.25 -2.08
C ALA A 31 6.04 -6.45 -1.32
N ARG A 32 6.34 -6.28 -0.03
CA ARG A 32 7.00 -7.26 0.85
C ARG A 32 6.29 -7.35 2.19
N GLY A 33 6.54 -8.43 2.93
CA GLY A 33 5.88 -8.70 4.20
C GLY A 33 4.64 -9.57 4.03
N GLU A 34 3.80 -9.60 5.06
CA GLU A 34 2.55 -10.33 5.10
C GLU A 34 1.37 -9.35 5.14
N SER A 35 0.20 -9.80 4.68
CA SER A 35 -1.01 -9.02 4.92
C SER A 35 -1.34 -9.13 6.41
N GLU A 36 -1.44 -7.98 7.07
CA GLU A 36 -1.71 -7.90 8.51
C GLU A 36 -2.52 -6.65 8.84
N THR A 37 -3.16 -6.63 10.01
CA THR A 37 -3.80 -5.42 10.54
C THR A 37 -3.03 -4.97 11.77
N VAL A 38 -2.49 -3.76 11.73
CA VAL A 38 -1.72 -3.17 12.84
C VAL A 38 -2.43 -1.90 13.31
N GLY A 39 -3.05 -2.00 14.49
CA GLY A 39 -3.89 -0.93 15.02
C GLY A 39 -5.09 -0.68 14.11
N LEU A 40 -5.20 0.53 13.57
CA LEU A 40 -6.29 0.95 12.68
C LEU A 40 -5.93 0.85 11.19
N ALA A 41 -4.75 0.32 10.87
CA ALA A 41 -4.26 0.24 9.50
C ALA A 41 -4.22 -1.21 9.02
N ARG A 42 -4.62 -1.40 7.77
CA ARG A 42 -4.59 -2.70 7.10
C ARG A 42 -3.45 -2.71 6.09
N TYR A 43 -2.56 -3.68 6.21
CA TYR A 43 -1.48 -3.92 5.27
C TYR A 43 -1.89 -5.05 4.34
N GLU A 44 -1.76 -4.81 3.04
CA GLU A 44 -2.09 -5.78 2.01
C GLU A 44 -0.87 -6.07 1.16
N ARG A 45 -0.39 -7.31 1.22
CA ARG A 45 0.69 -7.75 0.36
C ARG A 45 0.16 -7.86 -1.07
N VAL A 46 0.77 -7.10 -1.96
CA VAL A 46 0.53 -7.22 -3.40
C VAL A 46 1.78 -7.79 -4.04
N THR A 47 1.62 -8.89 -4.78
CA THR A 47 2.73 -9.53 -5.48
C THR A 47 3.43 -8.53 -6.40
N ALA A 48 4.75 -8.40 -6.24
CA ALA A 48 5.63 -7.65 -7.13
C ALA A 48 6.75 -8.56 -7.63
N ARG A 49 7.31 -8.22 -8.79
CA ARG A 49 8.52 -8.84 -9.37
C ARG A 49 9.67 -7.84 -9.31
N GLY A 50 10.92 -8.31 -9.33
CA GLY A 50 12.11 -7.45 -9.29
C GLY A 50 13.04 -7.78 -8.13
N VAL A 51 14.12 -7.00 -8.00
CA VAL A 51 15.09 -7.16 -6.91
C VAL A 51 14.56 -6.47 -5.64
N PRO A 52 14.45 -7.20 -4.52
CA PRO A 52 14.12 -6.61 -3.24
C PRO A 52 15.22 -5.65 -2.77
N GLY A 53 15.07 -4.35 -2.99
CA GLY A 53 15.93 -3.28 -2.46
C GLY A 53 16.31 -2.27 -3.53
N ASP A 54 15.98 -2.60 -4.78
CA ASP A 54 16.16 -1.74 -5.95
C ASP A 54 14.78 -1.38 -6.51
N PRO A 55 14.26 -0.19 -6.16
CA PRO A 55 12.93 0.22 -6.58
C PRO A 55 12.81 0.26 -8.13
N ILE A 56 13.91 0.47 -8.88
CA ILE A 56 13.94 0.65 -10.34
C ILE A 56 13.45 -0.62 -11.04
N HIS A 57 13.77 -1.77 -10.45
CA HIS A 57 13.40 -3.08 -10.98
C HIS A 57 12.10 -3.62 -10.39
N LEU A 58 11.50 -2.94 -9.43
CA LEU A 58 10.29 -3.40 -8.78
C LEU A 58 9.07 -3.13 -9.67
N ARG A 59 8.29 -4.17 -9.93
CA ARG A 59 7.11 -4.14 -10.81
C ARG A 59 5.95 -4.84 -10.12
N TRP A 60 4.98 -4.05 -9.69
CA TRP A 60 3.74 -4.55 -9.08
C TRP A 60 2.92 -5.36 -10.08
N SER A 61 2.29 -6.44 -9.59
CA SER A 61 1.35 -7.21 -10.39
C SER A 61 0.12 -6.37 -10.70
N ARG A 62 -0.03 -5.97 -11.98
CA ARG A 62 -1.21 -5.24 -12.46
C ARG A 62 -2.52 -5.97 -12.15
N LYS A 63 -2.52 -7.31 -12.25
CA LYS A 63 -3.70 -8.13 -11.94
C LYS A 63 -4.04 -8.04 -10.45
N ALA A 64 -3.05 -8.19 -9.57
CA ALA A 64 -3.28 -8.14 -8.13
C ALA A 64 -3.70 -6.73 -7.66
N LEU A 65 -3.08 -5.67 -8.19
CA LEU A 65 -3.50 -4.29 -7.91
C LEU A 65 -4.94 -4.02 -8.35
N ARG A 66 -5.34 -4.47 -9.55
CA ARG A 66 -6.72 -4.31 -10.03
C ARG A 66 -7.72 -5.05 -9.13
N THR A 67 -7.39 -6.28 -8.74
CA THR A 67 -8.21 -7.05 -7.79
C THR A 67 -8.34 -6.29 -6.47
N LEU A 68 -7.22 -5.83 -5.89
CA LEU A 68 -7.22 -5.09 -4.64
C LEU A 68 -8.08 -3.82 -4.72
N VAL A 69 -7.90 -3.00 -5.75
CA VAL A 69 -8.69 -1.77 -5.94
C VAL A 69 -10.19 -2.09 -6.08
N ARG A 70 -10.54 -3.13 -6.85
CA ARG A 70 -11.94 -3.53 -7.05
C ARG A 70 -12.58 -4.03 -5.75
N ASP A 71 -11.85 -4.83 -4.99
CA ASP A 71 -12.38 -5.48 -3.78
C ASP A 71 -12.44 -4.47 -2.62
N LEU A 72 -11.44 -3.59 -2.53
CA LEU A 72 -11.33 -2.57 -1.48
C LEU A 72 -12.22 -1.35 -1.75
N ARG A 73 -12.44 -1.01 -3.02
CA ARG A 73 -13.14 0.21 -3.48
C ARG A 73 -12.64 1.47 -2.76
N PRO A 74 -11.33 1.80 -2.84
CA PRO A 74 -10.81 3.00 -2.20
C PRO A 74 -11.40 4.26 -2.85
N GLU A 75 -11.65 5.27 -2.04
CA GLU A 75 -12.10 6.59 -2.50
C GLU A 75 -10.93 7.41 -3.05
N LEU A 76 -9.71 7.13 -2.57
CA LEU A 76 -8.47 7.74 -3.01
C LEU A 76 -7.36 6.70 -3.09
N ILE A 77 -6.57 6.76 -4.16
CA ILE A 77 -5.31 6.02 -4.27
C ILE A 77 -4.19 7.06 -4.17
N HIS A 78 -3.33 6.90 -3.19
CA HIS A 78 -2.16 7.74 -2.99
C HIS A 78 -0.90 6.91 -3.20
N ILE A 79 -0.03 7.38 -4.10
CA ILE A 79 1.20 6.70 -4.48
C ILE A 79 2.34 7.37 -3.71
N VAL A 80 3.05 6.59 -2.91
CA VAL A 80 4.15 7.07 -2.07
C VAL A 80 5.47 6.58 -2.67
N GLY A 81 6.36 7.54 -2.97
CA GLY A 81 7.56 7.30 -3.77
C GLY A 81 7.24 7.18 -5.25
N ASP A 82 8.27 7.02 -6.07
CA ASP A 82 8.11 6.82 -7.51
C ASP A 82 7.97 5.31 -7.78
N PRO A 83 6.83 4.83 -8.31
CA PRO A 83 6.57 3.41 -8.52
C PRO A 83 7.37 2.81 -9.70
N TRP A 84 8.21 3.62 -10.37
CA TRP A 84 9.02 3.23 -11.52
C TRP A 84 10.54 3.32 -11.31
N THR A 85 10.97 4.05 -10.28
CA THR A 85 12.38 4.13 -9.83
C THR A 85 12.61 3.25 -8.64
#